data_AF-A0A4Q0IFN1-F1
#
_entry.id   AF-A0A4Q0IFN1-F1
#
_cell.length_a   1.000
_cell.length_b   1.000
_cell.length_c   1.000
_cell.angle_alpha   90.00
_cell.angle_beta   90.00
_cell.angle_gamma   90.00
#
_symmetry.space_group_name_H-M   'P 1'
#
loop_
_entity.id
_entity.type
_entity.pdbx_description
1 polymer ?
#
loop_
_entity_poly.entity_id
_entity_poly.type
_entity_poly.pdbx_seq_one_letter_code
_entity_poly.pdbx_strand_id
1 'polypeptide(L)'
;HGGKGTLAAAIPGTKSDEIISILIGAMGKSIRRRVKEVTCDLSPSMMLIAAEVFYNAHVVNDRFHVQQVYNEAVDEIRIDIRRQLIAEENNRDKSEPPVTYSNGETMRQILARSKHTLMMSQNKWTDIQRHRANILFKYY
;
A
#
# COMPACT_ATOMS: atom_id res chain seq x y z
N HIS A 1 15.22 -28.93 -6.43
CA HIS A 1 13.87 -28.36 -6.34
C HIS A 1 13.90 -27.26 -5.28
N GLY A 2 13.60 -26.01 -5.63
CA GLY A 2 13.55 -24.90 -4.68
C GLY A 2 12.21 -24.89 -3.96
N GLY A 3 12.22 -24.94 -2.63
CA GLY A 3 11.04 -24.83 -1.77
C GLY A 3 10.91 -23.44 -1.15
N LYS A 4 9.97 -23.29 -0.22
CA LYS A 4 9.81 -22.06 0.58
C LYS A 4 11.15 -21.66 1.21
N GLY A 5 11.56 -20.41 1.04
CA GLY A 5 12.83 -19.87 1.56
C GLY A 5 14.06 -20.13 0.69
N THR A 6 13.89 -20.67 -0.52
CA THR A 6 15.02 -20.83 -1.45
C THR A 6 15.39 -19.48 -2.07
N LEU A 7 16.65 -19.09 -1.94
CA LEU A 7 17.24 -17.96 -2.65
C LEU A 7 17.83 -18.44 -3.98
N ALA A 8 17.36 -17.90 -5.09
CA ALA A 8 17.89 -18.25 -6.41
C ALA A 8 19.15 -17.44 -6.77
N ALA A 9 19.18 -16.15 -6.41
CA ALA A 9 20.30 -15.26 -6.68
C ALA A 9 20.25 -14.03 -5.75
N ALA A 10 21.42 -13.49 -5.40
CA ALA A 10 21.57 -12.16 -4.83
C ALA A 10 22.59 -11.40 -5.69
N ILE A 11 22.16 -10.29 -6.29
CA ILE A 11 22.95 -9.53 -7.27
C ILE A 11 23.13 -8.11 -6.72
N PRO A 12 24.37 -7.59 -6.59
CA PRO A 12 24.60 -6.24 -6.10
C PRO A 12 24.20 -5.19 -7.15
N GLY A 13 23.68 -4.06 -6.67
CA GLY A 13 23.27 -2.94 -7.52
C GLY A 13 21.83 -3.04 -8.05
N THR A 14 21.42 -2.04 -8.83
CA THR A 14 20.04 -1.88 -9.32
C THR A 14 19.94 -1.51 -10.81
N LYS A 15 21.08 -1.44 -11.51
CA LYS A 15 21.13 -1.10 -12.93
C LYS A 15 20.61 -2.27 -13.77
N SER A 16 19.58 -2.00 -14.58
CA SER A 16 18.90 -3.00 -15.40
C SER A 16 19.86 -3.78 -16.29
N ASP A 17 20.73 -3.08 -17.03
CA ASP A 17 21.56 -3.70 -18.07
C ASP A 17 22.60 -4.66 -17.49
N GLU A 18 23.17 -4.29 -16.35
CA GLU A 18 24.13 -5.12 -15.60
C GLU A 18 23.43 -6.39 -15.06
N ILE A 19 22.25 -6.23 -14.43
CA ILE A 19 21.50 -7.35 -13.84
C ILE A 19 20.97 -8.29 -14.93
N ILE A 20 20.46 -7.76 -16.04
CA ILE A 20 19.99 -8.53 -17.20
C ILE A 20 21.14 -9.39 -17.74
N SER A 21 22.32 -8.78 -17.94
CA SER A 21 23.50 -9.48 -18.44
C SER A 21 23.92 -10.63 -17.52
N ILE A 22 23.92 -10.41 -16.20
CA ILE A 22 24.24 -11.43 -15.19
C ILE A 22 23.24 -12.59 -15.24
N LEU A 23 21.93 -12.30 -15.24
CA LEU A 23 20.89 -13.32 -15.22
C LEU A 23 20.82 -14.13 -16.52
N ILE A 24 21.06 -13.49 -17.68
CA ILE A 24 21.15 -14.18 -18.97
C ILE A 24 22.38 -15.10 -19.03
N GLY A 25 23.52 -14.63 -18.51
CA GLY A 25 24.75 -15.43 -18.45
C GLY A 25 24.64 -16.63 -17.49
N ALA A 26 23.95 -16.46 -16.36
CA ALA A 26 23.79 -17.50 -15.35
C ALA A 26 22.74 -18.58 -15.73
N MET A 27 21.74 -18.23 -16.57
CA MET A 27 20.62 -19.13 -16.88
C MET A 27 20.37 -19.25 -18.39
N GLY A 28 20.48 -20.49 -18.89
CA GLY A 28 20.15 -20.82 -20.26
C GLY A 28 18.71 -20.44 -20.64
N LYS A 29 18.50 -20.10 -21.92
CA LYS A 29 17.23 -19.62 -22.45
C LYS A 29 16.04 -20.56 -22.17
N SER A 30 16.26 -21.87 -22.21
CA SER A 30 15.24 -22.89 -21.95
C SER A 30 14.73 -22.84 -20.50
N ILE A 31 15.61 -22.55 -19.53
CA ILE A 31 15.24 -22.44 -18.11
C ILE A 31 14.43 -21.17 -17.88
N ARG A 32 14.90 -20.03 -18.41
CA ARG A 32 14.21 -18.74 -18.26
C ARG A 32 12.78 -18.77 -18.81
N ARG A 33 12.57 -19.46 -19.94
CA ARG A 33 11.24 -19.67 -20.57
C ARG A 33 10.26 -20.48 -19.72
N ARG A 34 10.73 -21.22 -18.73
CA ARG A 34 9.89 -22.05 -17.84
C ARG A 34 9.28 -21.23 -16.71
N VAL A 35 9.80 -20.05 -16.42
CA VAL A 35 9.22 -19.14 -15.42
C VAL A 35 7.84 -18.70 -15.88
N LYS A 36 6.85 -18.82 -15.00
CA LYS A 36 5.44 -18.54 -15.29
C LYS A 36 4.99 -17.19 -14.79
N GLU A 37 5.53 -16.77 -13.66
CA GLU A 37 5.19 -15.50 -13.01
C GLU A 37 6.45 -14.94 -12.36
N VAL A 38 6.60 -13.62 -12.44
CA VAL A 38 7.59 -12.85 -11.69
C VAL A 38 6.84 -11.76 -10.96
N THR A 39 6.87 -11.81 -9.63
CA THR A 39 6.37 -10.70 -8.80
C THR A 39 7.52 -9.74 -8.53
N CYS A 40 7.34 -8.46 -8.84
CA CYS A 40 8.34 -7.42 -8.60
C CYS A 40 7.74 -6.26 -7.78
N ASP A 41 8.60 -5.50 -7.10
CA ASP A 41 8.21 -4.20 -6.55
C ASP A 41 7.76 -3.25 -7.67
N LEU A 42 7.28 -2.06 -7.31
CA LEU A 42 6.83 -1.04 -8.27
C LEU A 42 7.99 -0.32 -8.99
N SER A 43 9.19 -0.91 -9.02
CA SER A 43 10.37 -0.34 -9.69
C SER A 43 10.33 -0.58 -11.21
N PRO A 44 10.37 0.47 -12.04
CA PRO A 44 10.50 0.32 -13.49
C PRO A 44 11.72 -0.49 -13.92
N SER A 45 12.84 -0.38 -13.18
CA SER A 45 14.05 -1.16 -13.45
C SER A 45 13.82 -2.66 -13.23
N MET A 46 13.16 -3.04 -12.13
CA MET A 46 12.87 -4.44 -11.82
C MET A 46 11.87 -5.05 -12.80
N MET A 47 10.84 -4.29 -13.17
CA MET A 47 9.90 -4.68 -14.21
C MET A 47 10.59 -4.92 -15.56
N LEU A 48 11.51 -4.04 -15.96
CA LEU A 48 12.30 -4.20 -17.18
C LEU A 48 13.17 -5.46 -17.12
N ILE A 49 13.90 -5.68 -16.01
CA ILE A 49 14.72 -6.88 -15.81
C ILE A 49 13.86 -8.15 -15.94
N ALA A 50 12.70 -8.19 -15.29
CA ALA A 50 11.80 -9.34 -15.33
C ALA A 50 11.30 -9.60 -16.76
N ALA A 51 10.89 -8.56 -17.48
CA ALA A 51 10.40 -8.66 -18.85
C ALA A 51 11.48 -9.16 -19.83
N GLU A 52 12.71 -8.69 -19.70
CA GLU A 52 13.82 -9.06 -20.58
C GLU A 52 14.36 -10.48 -20.28
N VAL A 53 14.55 -10.79 -19.00
CA VAL A 53 15.14 -12.08 -18.59
C VAL A 53 14.12 -13.20 -18.70
N PHE A 54 12.89 -12.98 -18.24
CA PHE A 54 11.82 -13.98 -18.13
C PHE A 54 10.63 -13.63 -19.04
N TYR A 55 10.90 -13.33 -20.31
CA TYR A 55 9.93 -12.83 -21.28
C TYR A 55 8.66 -13.68 -21.54
N ASN A 56 8.60 -14.93 -21.04
CA ASN A 56 7.38 -15.77 -21.10
C ASN A 56 6.55 -15.72 -19.80
N ALA A 57 7.05 -15.06 -18.76
CA ALA A 57 6.41 -14.97 -17.46
C ALA A 57 5.43 -13.79 -17.43
N HIS A 58 4.35 -13.94 -16.66
CA HIS A 58 3.51 -12.82 -16.28
C HIS A 58 4.24 -11.99 -15.22
N VAL A 59 4.51 -10.72 -15.53
CA VAL A 59 5.09 -9.78 -14.56
C VAL A 59 3.93 -9.17 -13.77
N VAL A 60 3.94 -9.37 -12.46
CA VAL A 60 2.86 -8.95 -11.55
C VAL A 60 3.45 -8.02 -10.49
N ASN A 61 2.72 -6.96 -10.14
CA ASN A 61 3.13 -6.06 -9.07
C ASN A 61 2.99 -6.72 -7.70
N ASP A 62 3.96 -6.49 -6.83
CA ASP A 62 3.95 -6.97 -5.45
C ASP A 62 2.77 -6.35 -4.68
N ARG A 63 1.90 -7.23 -4.16
CA ARG A 63 0.69 -6.81 -3.47
C ARG A 63 0.95 -5.97 -2.21
N PHE A 64 2.07 -6.18 -1.54
CA PHE A 64 2.38 -5.46 -0.31
C PHE A 64 2.85 -4.04 -0.60
N HIS A 65 3.66 -3.87 -1.65
CA HIS A 65 4.04 -2.54 -2.13
C HIS A 65 2.83 -1.74 -2.61
N VAL A 66 1.94 -2.37 -3.39
CA VAL A 66 0.69 -1.73 -3.82
C VAL A 66 -0.18 -1.34 -2.62
N GLN A 67 -0.33 -2.23 -1.64
CA GLN A 67 -1.09 -1.95 -0.43
C GLN A 67 -0.45 -0.83 0.40
N GLN A 68 0.87 -0.76 0.48
CA GLN A 68 1.58 0.31 1.16
C GLN A 68 1.30 1.67 0.51
N VAL A 69 1.43 1.76 -0.82
CA VAL A 69 1.15 3.01 -1.57
C VAL A 69 -0.30 3.47 -1.35
N TYR A 70 -1.26 2.54 -1.41
CA TYR A 70 -2.66 2.86 -1.13
C TYR A 70 -2.86 3.39 0.30
N ASN A 71 -2.26 2.72 1.30
CA ASN A 71 -2.37 3.11 2.70
C ASN A 71 -1.74 4.49 2.96
N GLU A 72 -0.60 4.79 2.34
CA GLU A 72 0.05 6.11 2.41
C GLU A 72 -0.88 7.20 1.87
N ALA A 73 -1.44 7.01 0.67
CA ALA A 73 -2.38 7.96 0.06
C ALA A 73 -3.64 8.19 0.91
N VAL A 74 -4.22 7.12 1.49
CA VAL A 74 -5.37 7.25 2.40
C VAL A 74 -4.98 7.98 3.69
N ASP A 75 -3.77 7.79 4.20
CA ASP A 75 -3.30 8.48 5.41
C ASP A 75 -3.10 9.97 5.17
N GLU A 76 -2.59 10.35 4.00
CA GLU A 76 -2.42 11.74 3.58
C GLU A 76 -3.76 12.47 3.52
N ILE A 77 -4.75 11.90 2.82
CA ILE A 77 -6.12 12.47 2.75
C ILE A 77 -6.69 12.65 4.16
N ARG A 78 -6.56 11.63 5.02
CA ARG A 78 -7.02 11.68 6.41
C ARG A 78 -6.34 12.78 7.21
N ILE A 79 -5.04 12.99 7.02
CA ILE A 79 -4.27 14.04 7.69
C ILE A 79 -4.72 15.43 7.22
N ASP A 80 -4.95 15.61 5.92
CA ASP A 80 -5.34 16.90 5.36
C ASP A 80 -6.74 17.32 5.82
N ILE A 81 -7.71 16.41 5.79
CA ILE A 81 -9.04 16.65 6.35
C ILE A 81 -8.92 17.01 7.84
N ARG A 82 -8.10 16.28 8.59
CA ARG A 82 -7.90 16.55 10.02
C ARG A 82 -7.29 17.93 10.26
N ARG A 83 -6.36 18.39 9.42
CA ARG A 83 -5.76 19.74 9.51
C ARG A 83 -6.81 20.82 9.26
N GLN A 84 -7.67 20.64 8.26
CA GLN A 84 -8.78 21.56 7.95
C GLN A 84 -9.72 21.70 9.15
N LEU A 85 -10.17 20.57 9.73
CA LEU A 85 -11.05 20.59 10.89
C LEU A 85 -10.42 21.24 12.13
N ILE A 86 -9.10 21.12 12.32
CA ILE A 86 -8.38 21.80 13.41
C ILE A 86 -8.39 23.31 13.18
N ALA A 87 -8.19 23.77 11.94
CA ALA A 87 -8.22 25.19 11.60
C ALA A 87 -9.62 25.78 11.80
N GLU A 88 -10.66 25.06 11.40
CA GLU A 88 -12.06 25.45 11.62
C GLU A 88 -12.41 25.51 13.12
N GLU A 89 -11.99 24.51 13.90
CA GLU A 89 -12.23 24.46 15.34
C GLU A 89 -11.54 25.61 16.09
N ASN A 90 -10.36 26.06 15.63
CA ASN A 90 -9.67 27.21 16.22
C ASN A 90 -10.39 28.54 15.99
N ASN A 91 -11.16 28.65 14.90
CA ASN A 91 -11.94 29.84 14.56
C ASN A 91 -13.35 29.82 15.14
N ARG A 92 -13.75 28.71 15.76
CA ARG A 92 -15.09 28.52 16.32
C ARG A 92 -15.24 29.24 17.65
N ASP A 93 -16.46 29.71 17.93
CA ASP A 93 -16.81 30.15 19.28
C ASP A 93 -16.74 28.96 20.25
N LYS A 94 -15.94 29.13 21.32
CA LYS A 94 -15.72 28.11 22.35
C LYS A 94 -16.90 28.01 23.34
N SER A 95 -17.83 28.95 23.29
CA SER A 95 -19.07 28.91 24.08
C SER A 95 -20.00 27.78 23.62
N GLU A 96 -19.96 27.41 22.33
CA GLU A 96 -20.79 26.35 21.78
C GLU A 96 -20.11 24.98 21.91
N PRO A 97 -20.84 23.91 22.30
CA PRO A 97 -20.29 22.56 22.32
C PRO A 97 -19.95 22.07 20.90
N PRO A 98 -18.91 21.25 20.71
CA PRO A 98 -18.54 20.73 19.40
C PRO A 98 -19.61 19.78 18.85
N VAL A 99 -19.78 19.77 17.52
CA VAL A 99 -20.65 18.81 16.85
C VAL A 99 -20.10 17.40 17.05
N THR A 100 -20.94 16.51 17.57
CA THR A 100 -20.66 15.09 17.77
C THR A 100 -21.58 14.23 16.91
N TYR A 101 -21.13 13.02 16.59
CA TYR A 101 -21.88 12.06 15.76
C TYR A 101 -22.53 10.97 16.60
N SER A 102 -23.16 9.99 15.95
CA SER A 102 -23.92 8.91 16.60
C SER A 102 -23.13 8.06 17.60
N ASN A 103 -21.80 8.12 17.57
CA ASN A 103 -20.91 7.48 18.54
C ASN A 103 -20.42 8.41 19.65
N GLY A 104 -20.92 9.65 19.73
CA GLY A 104 -20.52 10.67 20.69
C GLY A 104 -19.15 11.30 20.42
N GLU A 105 -18.50 10.99 19.30
CA GLU A 105 -17.19 11.54 18.94
C GLU A 105 -17.34 12.74 18.01
N THR A 106 -16.38 13.68 18.05
CA THR A 106 -16.24 14.72 17.02
C THR A 106 -15.58 14.13 15.76
N MET A 107 -15.73 14.78 14.60
CA MET A 107 -15.10 14.28 13.36
C MET A 107 -13.57 14.21 13.50
N ARG A 108 -12.97 15.17 14.21
CA ARG A 108 -11.55 15.16 14.56
C ARG A 108 -11.16 13.92 15.38
N GLN A 109 -11.98 13.50 16.34
CA GLN A 109 -11.72 12.28 17.11
C GLN A 109 -11.88 11.02 16.25
N ILE A 110 -12.91 10.97 15.40
CA ILE A 110 -13.15 9.87 14.45
C ILE A 110 -11.93 9.69 13.53
N LEU A 111 -11.48 10.75 12.86
CA LEU A 111 -10.28 10.71 12.00
C LEU A 111 -9.01 10.28 12.75
N ALA A 112 -8.91 10.59 14.05
CA ALA A 112 -7.77 10.17 14.88
C ALA A 112 -7.77 8.66 15.07
N ARG A 113 -8.93 8.15 15.47
CA ARG A 113 -9.13 6.77 15.93
C ARG A 113 -9.31 5.80 14.76
N SER A 114 -9.64 6.29 13.58
CA SER A 114 -9.84 5.47 12.38
C SER A 114 -8.56 5.16 11.60
N LYS A 115 -7.37 5.66 11.98
CA LYS A 115 -6.11 5.41 11.25
C LYS A 115 -5.94 3.94 10.90
N HIS A 116 -5.83 3.09 11.92
CA HIS A 116 -5.57 1.66 11.72
C HIS A 116 -6.73 0.97 11.01
N THR A 117 -7.97 1.37 11.28
CA THR A 117 -9.17 0.84 10.63
C THR A 117 -9.14 1.05 9.12
N LEU A 118 -8.75 2.25 8.66
CA LEU A 118 -8.67 2.59 7.24
C LEU A 118 -7.56 1.82 6.51
N MET A 119 -6.53 1.35 7.21
CA MET A 119 -5.39 0.61 6.62
C MET A 119 -5.55 -0.91 6.64
N MET A 120 -6.69 -1.43 7.12
CA MET A 120 -6.94 -2.87 7.21
C MET A 120 -8.23 -3.28 6.52
N SER A 121 -8.29 -4.53 6.09
CA SER A 121 -9.46 -5.11 5.43
C SER A 121 -10.72 -5.03 6.30
N GLN A 122 -11.86 -4.73 5.67
CA GLN A 122 -13.15 -4.53 6.34
C GLN A 122 -13.62 -5.73 7.18
N ASN A 123 -13.25 -6.95 6.77
CA ASN A 123 -13.56 -8.17 7.51
C ASN A 123 -12.86 -8.26 8.88
N LYS A 124 -11.85 -7.42 9.14
CA LYS A 124 -11.14 -7.34 10.43
C LYS A 124 -11.69 -6.25 11.35
N TRP A 125 -12.65 -5.45 10.89
CA TRP A 125 -13.17 -4.34 11.68
C TRP A 125 -14.09 -4.84 12.79
N THR A 126 -13.90 -4.32 14.00
CA THR A 126 -14.88 -4.44 15.09
C THR A 126 -16.12 -3.59 14.80
N ASP A 127 -17.22 -3.82 15.52
CA ASP A 127 -18.45 -3.05 15.32
C ASP A 127 -18.25 -1.55 15.59
N ILE A 128 -17.44 -1.20 16.58
CA ILE A 128 -17.11 0.20 16.90
C ILE A 128 -16.28 0.82 15.76
N GLN A 129 -15.31 0.09 15.22
CA GLN A 129 -14.50 0.56 14.08
C GLN A 129 -15.37 0.74 12.84
N ARG A 130 -16.26 -0.21 12.56
CA ARG A 130 -17.21 -0.14 11.45
C ARG A 130 -18.16 1.05 11.61
N HIS A 131 -18.67 1.30 12.81
CA HIS A 131 -19.53 2.45 13.06
C HIS A 131 -18.79 3.78 12.81
N ARG A 132 -17.54 3.92 13.28
CA ARG A 132 -16.69 5.08 12.97
C ARG A 132 -16.45 5.24 11.47
N ALA A 133 -16.11 4.16 10.77
CA ALA A 133 -15.88 4.17 9.34
C ALA A 133 -17.14 4.58 8.56
N ASN A 134 -18.31 4.07 8.96
CA ASN A 134 -19.59 4.45 8.36
C ASN A 134 -19.93 5.92 8.56
N ILE A 135 -19.62 6.51 9.73
CA ILE A 135 -19.73 7.95 9.91
C ILE A 135 -18.77 8.65 8.95
N LEU A 136 -17.49 8.28 8.94
CA LEU A 136 -16.48 8.92 8.10
C LEU A 136 -16.86 8.92 6.61
N PHE A 137 -17.24 7.77 6.06
CA PHE A 137 -17.65 7.62 4.65
C PHE A 137 -19.01 8.26 4.32
N LYS A 138 -19.81 8.61 5.32
CA LYS A 138 -21.05 9.36 5.09
C LYS A 138 -20.76 10.84 4.82
N TYR A 139 -19.67 11.38 5.35
CA TYR A 139 -19.33 12.80 5.25
C TYR A 139 -18.19 13.09 4.25
N TYR A 140 -17.46 12.06 3.80
CA TYR A 140 -16.37 12.13 2.82
C TYR A 140 -16.42 10.92 1.89
#